data_AF-A0A3A0UMY0-F1
#
_entry.id   AF-A0A3A0UMY0-F1
#
_cell.length_a   1.000
_cell.length_b   1.000
_cell.length_c   1.000
_cell.angle_alpha   90.00
_cell.angle_beta   90.00
_cell.angle_gamma   90.00
#
_symmetry.space_group_name_H-M   'P 1'
#
loop_
_entity.id
_entity.type
_entity.pdbx_description
1 polymer ?
#
loop_
_entity_poly.entity_id
_entity_poly.type
_entity_poly.pdbx_seq_one_letter_code
_entity_poly.pdbx_strand_id
1 'polypeptide(L)'
;LNTLRQTGAVTRINEGFKKLSGDMRVQVIIVAFLFGSLIEGASGFGTPAVVTAPLMVALGFRPMIAVVTALIADSVAVSFGAVGTPVLVGLSTLNDADSSLFQATAERITTLDLLSGIFIPIILIATLIIFFGKTNKLKSIVEMIPWLACIGFIYVASSFAYAFLFGPEFVAILGSLTGLIVA
;
A
#
# COMPACT_ATOMS: atom_id res chain seq x y z
N LEU A 1 4.90 17.21 9.59
CA LEU A 1 3.86 17.68 8.64
C LEU A 1 3.83 19.21 8.46
N ASN A 2 3.84 20.01 9.54
CA ASN A 2 3.74 21.48 9.42
C ASN A 2 4.86 22.09 8.55
N THR A 3 6.10 21.61 8.69
CA THR A 3 7.22 22.02 7.82
C THR A 3 6.96 21.74 6.33
N LEU A 4 6.41 20.56 6.00
CA LEU A 4 6.09 20.19 4.61
C LEU A 4 4.91 21.00 4.03
N ARG A 5 3.98 21.45 4.88
CA ARG A 5 2.90 22.37 4.48
C ARG A 5 3.43 23.78 4.25
N GLN A 6 4.26 24.29 5.16
CA GLN A 6 4.83 25.63 5.07
C GLN A 6 5.81 25.79 3.88
N THR A 7 6.55 24.73 3.54
CA THR A 7 7.44 24.71 2.37
C THR A 7 6.70 24.49 1.04
N GLY A 8 5.38 24.24 1.08
CA GLY A 8 4.59 23.92 -0.11
C GLY A 8 4.84 22.52 -0.69
N ALA A 9 5.66 21.69 -0.05
CA ALA A 9 5.97 20.33 -0.51
C ALA A 9 4.71 19.46 -0.63
N VAL A 10 3.80 19.54 0.36
CA VAL A 10 2.50 18.82 0.31
C VAL A 10 1.68 19.24 -0.92
N THR A 11 1.66 20.54 -1.23
CA THR A 11 0.94 21.06 -2.40
C THR A 11 1.54 20.50 -3.69
N ARG A 12 2.87 20.48 -3.83
CA ARG A 12 3.56 19.91 -5.00
C ARG A 12 3.31 18.41 -5.17
N ILE A 13 3.35 17.64 -4.08
CA ILE A 13 3.03 16.20 -4.10
C ILE A 13 1.59 15.99 -4.61
N ASN A 14 0.64 16.75 -4.09
CA ASN A 14 -0.76 16.65 -4.50
C ASN A 14 -1.00 17.10 -5.95
N GLU A 15 -0.29 18.13 -6.42
CA GLU A 15 -0.30 18.52 -7.84
C GLU A 15 0.21 17.38 -8.73
N GLY A 16 1.25 16.65 -8.30
CA GLY A 16 1.76 15.47 -8.99
C GLY A 16 0.68 14.38 -9.12
N PHE A 17 0.04 14.01 -8.01
CA PHE A 17 -1.02 12.99 -8.04
C PHE A 17 -2.25 13.41 -8.86
N LYS A 18 -2.65 14.69 -8.80
CA LYS A 18 -3.75 15.23 -9.64
C LYS A 18 -3.44 15.21 -11.13
N LYS A 19 -2.17 15.38 -11.52
CA LYS A 19 -1.73 15.27 -12.92
C LYS A 19 -1.77 13.83 -13.42
N LEU A 20 -1.55 12.85 -12.54
CA LEU A 20 -1.52 11.44 -12.92
C LEU A 20 -2.92 10.91 -13.25
N SER A 21 -3.93 11.26 -12.44
CA SER A 21 -5.32 10.94 -12.77
C SER A 21 -6.29 11.90 -12.11
N GLY A 22 -7.35 12.27 -12.84
CA GLY A 22 -8.52 12.95 -12.29
C GLY A 22 -9.53 12.01 -11.63
N ASP A 23 -9.39 10.69 -11.81
CA ASP A 23 -10.27 9.69 -11.19
C ASP A 23 -9.86 9.45 -9.74
N MET A 24 -10.72 9.84 -8.80
CA MET A 24 -10.51 9.64 -7.37
C MET A 24 -10.27 8.16 -7.02
N ARG A 25 -10.86 7.22 -7.76
CA ARG A 25 -10.68 5.79 -7.50
C ARG A 25 -9.24 5.35 -7.79
N VAL A 26 -8.67 5.84 -8.89
CA VAL A 26 -7.25 5.61 -9.25
C VAL A 26 -6.33 6.29 -8.23
N GLN A 27 -6.64 7.53 -7.82
CA GLN A 27 -5.86 8.25 -6.80
C GLN A 27 -5.79 7.48 -5.48
N VAL A 28 -6.86 6.81 -5.03
CA VAL A 28 -6.82 6.02 -3.79
C VAL A 28 -5.81 4.87 -3.91
N ILE A 29 -5.78 4.17 -5.04
CA ILE A 29 -4.82 3.08 -5.25
C ILE A 29 -3.39 3.59 -5.28
N ILE A 30 -3.13 4.68 -5.98
CA ILE A 30 -1.78 5.21 -6.11
C ILE A 30 -1.28 5.77 -4.78
N VAL A 31 -2.11 6.52 -4.06
CA VAL A 31 -1.68 7.25 -2.85
C VAL A 31 -1.80 6.40 -1.59
N ALA A 32 -2.95 5.73 -1.37
CA ALA A 32 -3.18 4.99 -0.13
C ALA A 32 -2.56 3.59 -0.20
N PHE A 33 -2.75 2.86 -1.30
CA PHE A 33 -2.23 1.50 -1.45
C PHE A 33 -0.74 1.52 -1.81
N LEU A 34 -0.38 1.93 -3.03
CA LEU A 34 1.00 1.78 -3.50
C LEU A 34 1.98 2.71 -2.77
N PHE A 35 1.74 4.03 -2.78
CA PHE A 35 2.61 4.96 -2.05
C PHE A 35 2.57 4.72 -0.54
N GLY A 36 1.42 4.33 0.03
CA GLY A 36 1.33 3.93 1.43
C GLY A 36 2.22 2.75 1.76
N SER A 37 2.18 1.68 0.98
CA SER A 37 3.04 0.50 1.12
C SER A 37 4.53 0.84 0.99
N LEU A 38 4.89 1.79 0.13
CA LEU A 38 6.27 2.29 0.01
C LEU A 38 6.73 2.95 1.30
N ILE A 39 5.88 3.80 1.88
CA ILE A 39 6.15 4.46 3.16
C ILE A 39 6.21 3.44 4.30
N GLU A 40 5.33 2.43 4.32
CA GLU A 40 5.36 1.36 5.33
C GLU A 40 6.67 0.60 5.27
N GLY A 41 7.08 0.18 4.08
CA GLY A 41 8.37 -0.49 3.90
C GLY A 41 9.54 0.35 4.39
N ALA A 42 9.53 1.67 4.15
CA ALA A 42 10.63 2.55 4.55
C ALA A 42 10.62 2.93 6.05
N SER A 43 9.45 3.01 6.68
CA SER A 43 9.29 3.64 8.01
C SER A 43 8.55 2.79 9.05
N GLY A 44 7.65 1.92 8.62
CA GLY A 44 6.91 0.98 9.46
C GLY A 44 5.93 1.62 10.44
N PHE A 45 5.39 0.78 11.33
CA PHE A 45 4.68 1.17 12.57
C PHE A 45 3.43 2.03 12.35
N GLY A 46 2.73 1.85 11.23
CA GLY A 46 1.48 2.58 10.93
C GLY A 46 1.70 4.02 10.45
N THR A 47 2.94 4.36 10.09
CA THR A 47 3.28 5.63 9.42
C THR A 47 2.44 5.91 8.15
N PRO A 48 2.07 4.91 7.31
CA PRO A 48 1.27 5.12 6.10
C PRO A 48 -0.05 5.81 6.39
N ALA A 49 -0.77 5.42 7.45
CA ALA A 49 -2.04 6.05 7.80
C ALA A 49 -1.85 7.52 8.17
N VAL A 50 -0.75 7.85 8.85
CA VAL A 50 -0.40 9.21 9.27
C VAL A 50 0.02 10.09 8.09
N VAL A 51 0.60 9.51 7.03
CA VAL A 51 1.08 10.24 5.85
C VAL A 51 0.03 10.32 4.74
N THR A 52 -0.54 9.19 4.36
CA THR A 52 -1.44 9.10 3.19
C THR A 52 -2.80 9.73 3.46
N ALA A 53 -3.37 9.61 4.68
CA ALA A 53 -4.67 10.21 4.96
C ALA A 53 -4.66 11.75 4.84
N PRO A 54 -3.69 12.50 5.40
CA PRO A 54 -3.60 13.94 5.15
C PRO A 54 -3.39 14.33 3.68
N LEU A 55 -2.62 13.54 2.92
CA LEU A 55 -2.45 13.76 1.48
C LEU A 55 -3.78 13.60 0.73
N MET A 56 -4.51 12.51 1.02
CA MET A 56 -5.84 12.27 0.47
C MET A 56 -6.81 13.40 0.82
N VAL A 57 -6.81 13.92 2.06
CA VAL A 57 -7.62 15.11 2.41
C VAL A 57 -7.27 16.31 1.54
N ALA A 58 -5.97 16.56 1.33
CA ALA A 58 -5.52 17.67 0.51
C ALA A 58 -5.78 17.47 -1.01
N LEU A 59 -5.99 16.22 -1.45
CA LEU A 59 -6.49 15.89 -2.79
C LEU A 59 -8.00 16.14 -2.94
N GLY A 60 -8.72 16.34 -1.84
CA GLY A 60 -10.15 16.67 -1.82
C GLY A 60 -11.04 15.54 -1.28
N PHE A 61 -10.46 14.47 -0.74
CA PHE A 61 -11.23 13.41 -0.09
C PHE A 61 -11.77 13.90 1.26
N ARG A 62 -12.95 13.42 1.63
CA ARG A 62 -13.48 13.64 2.98
C ARG A 62 -12.54 12.95 4.01
N PRO A 63 -12.27 13.56 5.18
CA PRO A 63 -11.35 12.98 6.17
C PRO A 63 -11.64 11.54 6.55
N MET A 64 -12.91 11.20 6.72
CA MET A 64 -13.33 9.82 7.03
C MET A 64 -12.97 8.83 5.91
N ILE A 65 -13.11 9.23 4.65
CA ILE A 65 -12.73 8.39 3.51
C ILE A 65 -11.23 8.15 3.54
N ALA A 66 -10.47 9.24 3.65
CA ALA A 66 -9.01 9.21 3.65
C ALA A 66 -8.44 8.27 4.72
N VAL A 67 -8.94 8.36 5.96
CA VAL A 67 -8.49 7.50 7.07
C VAL A 67 -8.88 6.03 6.84
N VAL A 68 -10.14 5.76 6.48
CA VAL A 68 -10.60 4.38 6.26
C VAL A 68 -9.83 3.71 5.12
N THR A 69 -9.65 4.40 4.00
CA THR A 69 -8.90 3.84 2.87
C THR A 69 -7.43 3.66 3.20
N ALA A 70 -6.82 4.58 3.95
CA ALA A 70 -5.42 4.45 4.36
C ALA A 70 -5.19 3.23 5.28
N LEU A 71 -6.11 2.98 6.22
CA LEU A 71 -6.02 1.83 7.12
C LEU A 71 -6.22 0.50 6.40
N ILE A 72 -7.19 0.41 5.47
CA ILE A 72 -7.41 -0.81 4.69
C ILE A 72 -6.22 -1.09 3.76
N ALA A 73 -5.67 -0.04 3.14
CA ALA A 73 -4.57 -0.15 2.20
C ALA A 73 -3.30 -0.77 2.82
N ASP A 74 -3.06 -0.53 4.10
CA ASP A 74 -1.84 -0.96 4.81
C ASP A 74 -1.78 -2.45 5.15
N SER A 75 -2.78 -3.24 4.70
CA SER A 75 -2.96 -4.64 5.12
C SER A 75 -1.84 -5.60 4.69
N VAL A 76 -1.16 -5.35 3.57
CA VAL A 76 -0.21 -6.31 2.97
C VAL A 76 1.26 -5.90 3.18
N ALA A 77 1.53 -4.60 3.32
CA ALA A 77 2.90 -4.09 3.45
C ALA A 77 3.44 -4.20 4.90
N VAL A 78 2.54 -4.18 5.89
CA VAL A 78 2.88 -4.09 7.32
C VAL A 78 3.81 -5.20 7.80
N SER A 79 3.73 -6.40 7.22
CA SER A 79 4.60 -7.52 7.60
C SER A 79 6.08 -7.27 7.34
N PHE A 80 6.42 -6.28 6.50
CA PHE A 80 7.79 -5.95 6.09
C PHE A 80 8.18 -4.51 6.43
N GLY A 81 7.36 -3.76 7.15
CA GLY A 81 7.68 -2.40 7.60
C GLY A 81 8.28 -2.38 9.01
N ALA A 82 9.36 -1.68 9.33
CA ALA A 82 10.29 -0.90 8.50
C ALA A 82 11.46 -1.78 8.06
N VAL A 83 11.70 -1.94 6.76
CA VAL A 83 12.82 -2.70 6.19
C VAL A 83 12.94 -4.11 6.81
N GLY A 84 11.83 -4.84 6.84
CA GLY A 84 11.78 -6.22 7.36
C GLY A 84 11.85 -6.34 8.89
N THR A 85 11.83 -5.24 9.65
CA THR A 85 11.91 -5.24 11.12
C THR A 85 10.99 -6.27 11.82
N PRO A 86 9.72 -6.46 11.42
CA PRO A 86 8.84 -7.43 12.08
C PRO A 86 9.36 -8.87 11.97
N VAL A 87 10.04 -9.20 10.87
CA VAL A 87 10.67 -10.51 10.65
C VAL A 87 12.03 -10.54 11.35
N LEU A 88 12.92 -9.59 11.04
CA LEU A 88 14.32 -9.61 11.50
C LEU A 88 14.45 -9.43 13.02
N VAL A 89 13.79 -8.41 13.56
CA VAL A 89 13.86 -8.08 14.98
C VAL A 89 12.81 -8.87 15.74
N GLY A 90 11.60 -8.99 15.21
CA GLY A 90 10.50 -9.69 15.88
C GLY A 90 10.77 -11.17 16.14
N LEU A 91 11.57 -11.82 15.29
CA LEU A 91 11.96 -13.23 15.46
C LEU A 91 13.36 -13.43 16.04
N SER A 92 14.12 -12.34 16.29
CA SER A 92 15.52 -12.41 16.72
C SER A 92 15.76 -13.12 18.05
N THR A 93 14.72 -13.29 18.87
CA THR A 93 14.81 -13.92 20.20
C THR A 93 14.60 -15.44 20.17
N LEU A 94 14.32 -16.01 19.00
CA LEU A 94 14.19 -17.45 18.83
C LEU A 94 15.58 -18.12 18.83
N ASN A 95 15.65 -19.35 19.34
CA ASN A 95 16.91 -20.08 19.44
C ASN A 95 17.59 -20.33 18.07
N ASP A 96 16.78 -20.46 17.00
CA ASP A 96 17.22 -20.70 15.62
C ASP A 96 17.01 -19.45 14.74
N ALA A 97 17.12 -18.25 15.32
CA ALA A 97 16.95 -16.99 14.61
C ALA A 97 18.15 -16.69 13.69
N ASP A 98 18.18 -17.37 12.54
CA ASP A 98 19.18 -17.18 11.50
C ASP A 98 18.57 -16.64 10.20
N SER A 99 19.44 -16.34 9.22
CA SER A 99 19.02 -15.84 7.92
C SER A 99 18.10 -16.82 7.18
N SER A 100 18.23 -18.13 7.42
CA SER A 100 17.39 -19.15 6.78
C SER A 100 15.95 -19.09 7.29
N LEU A 101 15.77 -18.92 8.61
CA LEU A 101 14.47 -18.74 9.23
C LEU A 101 13.79 -17.45 8.74
N PHE A 102 14.53 -16.35 8.70
CA PHE A 102 13.97 -15.06 8.25
C PHE A 102 13.53 -15.11 6.78
N GLN A 103 14.34 -15.74 5.92
CA GLN A 103 14.00 -15.91 4.51
C GLN A 103 12.79 -16.83 4.34
N ALA A 104 12.78 -18.00 4.98
CA ALA A 104 11.63 -18.92 4.91
C ALA A 104 10.34 -18.26 5.43
N THR A 105 10.45 -17.39 6.44
CA THR A 105 9.31 -16.63 6.95
C THR A 105 8.82 -15.58 5.94
N ALA A 106 9.73 -14.83 5.31
CA ALA A 106 9.38 -13.86 4.27
C ALA A 106 8.67 -14.52 3.08
N GLU A 107 9.20 -15.66 2.62
CA GLU A 107 8.59 -16.48 1.56
C GLU A 107 7.19 -16.99 1.98
N ARG A 108 7.04 -17.43 3.23
CA ARG A 108 5.75 -17.90 3.75
C ARG A 108 4.71 -16.78 3.82
N ILE A 109 5.09 -15.61 4.33
CA ILE A 109 4.21 -14.44 4.41
C ILE A 109 3.78 -14.02 3.00
N THR A 110 4.72 -13.82 2.09
CA THR A 110 4.40 -13.41 0.71
C THR A 110 3.56 -14.44 -0.03
N THR A 111 3.73 -15.73 0.24
CA THR A 111 2.85 -16.80 -0.30
C THR A 111 1.40 -16.66 0.18
N LEU A 112 1.20 -16.34 1.47
CA LEU A 112 -0.15 -16.06 2.00
C LEU A 112 -0.72 -14.80 1.37
N ASP A 113 0.13 -13.81 1.10
CA ASP A 113 -0.28 -12.54 0.51
C ASP A 113 -0.58 -12.57 -0.98
N LEU A 114 -0.19 -13.64 -1.70
CA LEU A 114 -0.55 -13.81 -3.12
C LEU A 114 -2.05 -13.69 -3.37
N LEU A 115 -2.87 -14.16 -2.43
CA LEU A 115 -4.32 -13.98 -2.48
C LEU A 115 -4.71 -12.61 -1.94
N SER A 116 -4.22 -12.24 -0.75
CA SER A 116 -4.66 -11.02 -0.06
C SER A 116 -4.42 -9.77 -0.90
N GLY A 117 -3.23 -9.60 -1.49
CA GLY A 117 -2.88 -8.38 -2.22
C GLY A 117 -3.57 -8.21 -3.57
N ILE A 118 -4.16 -9.26 -4.15
CA ILE A 118 -5.06 -9.12 -5.30
C ILE A 118 -6.42 -8.56 -4.85
N PHE A 119 -6.91 -9.00 -3.69
CA PHE A 119 -8.22 -8.61 -3.19
C PHE A 119 -8.22 -7.27 -2.45
N ILE A 120 -7.13 -6.86 -1.80
CA ILE A 120 -7.06 -5.61 -1.03
C ILE A 120 -7.40 -4.37 -1.88
N PRO A 121 -6.82 -4.16 -3.08
CA PRO A 121 -7.23 -3.07 -3.97
C PRO A 121 -8.73 -3.09 -4.32
N ILE A 122 -9.31 -4.28 -4.50
CA ILE A 122 -10.73 -4.46 -4.79
C ILE A 122 -11.58 -4.10 -3.57
N ILE A 123 -11.23 -4.58 -2.38
CA ILE A 123 -11.91 -4.28 -1.11
C ILE A 123 -11.85 -2.78 -0.81
N LEU A 124 -10.71 -2.15 -1.06
CA LEU A 124 -10.50 -0.72 -0.88
C LEU A 124 -11.45 0.12 -1.75
N ILE A 125 -11.52 -0.18 -3.05
CA ILE A 125 -12.42 0.52 -3.98
C ILE A 125 -13.88 0.17 -3.72
N ALA A 126 -14.18 -1.08 -3.38
CA ALA A 126 -15.53 -1.47 -2.98
C ALA A 126 -15.99 -0.68 -1.75
N THR A 127 -15.13 -0.53 -0.75
CA THR A 127 -15.42 0.26 0.46
C THR A 127 -15.64 1.74 0.10
N LEU A 128 -14.75 2.32 -0.70
CA LEU A 128 -14.89 3.70 -1.19
C LEU A 128 -16.25 3.93 -1.86
N ILE A 129 -16.65 3.04 -2.77
CA ILE A 129 -17.85 3.22 -3.59
C ILE A 129 -19.13 2.85 -2.83
N ILE A 130 -19.12 1.78 -2.03
CA ILE A 130 -20.31 1.33 -1.28
C ILE A 130 -20.71 2.36 -0.23
N PHE A 131 -19.75 2.87 0.53
CA PHE A 131 -20.04 3.79 1.64
C PHE A 131 -20.10 5.26 1.21
N PHE A 132 -19.35 5.65 0.17
CA PHE A 132 -19.21 7.07 -0.19
C PHE A 132 -19.57 7.41 -1.64
N GLY A 133 -19.85 6.41 -2.49
CA GLY A 133 -20.32 6.61 -3.86
C GLY A 133 -21.78 7.06 -3.94
N LYS A 134 -22.09 7.92 -4.91
CA LYS A 134 -23.44 8.52 -5.05
C LYS A 134 -24.40 7.68 -5.89
N THR A 135 -23.99 7.22 -7.07
CA THR A 135 -24.85 6.50 -8.04
C THR A 135 -24.09 5.35 -8.71
N ASN A 136 -24.82 4.35 -9.23
CA ASN A 136 -24.27 3.22 -9.99
C ASN A 136 -23.08 2.49 -9.32
N LYS A 137 -23.22 2.20 -8.01
CA LYS A 137 -22.16 1.65 -7.16
C LYS A 137 -21.54 0.37 -7.73
N LEU A 138 -22.38 -0.63 -8.04
CA LEU A 138 -21.90 -1.93 -8.57
C LEU A 138 -21.18 -1.77 -9.91
N LYS A 139 -21.74 -1.00 -10.84
CA LYS A 139 -21.12 -0.75 -12.15
C LYS A 139 -19.74 -0.09 -11.98
N SER A 140 -19.65 0.92 -11.12
CA SER A 140 -18.41 1.67 -10.88
C SER A 140 -17.30 0.80 -10.24
N ILE A 141 -17.66 -0.23 -9.47
CA ILE A 141 -16.71 -1.21 -8.91
C ILE A 141 -16.26 -2.17 -10.01
N VAL A 142 -17.23 -2.79 -10.71
CA VAL A 142 -16.96 -3.83 -11.72
C VAL A 142 -16.08 -3.31 -12.85
N GLU A 143 -16.29 -2.06 -13.29
CA GLU A 143 -15.44 -1.41 -14.30
C GLU A 143 -13.96 -1.34 -13.91
N MET A 144 -13.66 -1.30 -12.60
CA MET A 144 -12.29 -1.21 -12.11
C MET A 144 -11.64 -2.54 -11.80
N ILE A 145 -12.42 -3.61 -11.61
CA ILE A 145 -11.90 -4.92 -11.18
C ILE A 145 -10.70 -5.39 -12.03
N PRO A 146 -10.73 -5.32 -13.38
CA PRO A 146 -9.60 -5.78 -14.19
C PRO A 146 -8.29 -5.04 -13.88
N TRP A 147 -8.38 -3.71 -13.74
CA TRP A 147 -7.21 -2.88 -13.42
C TRP A 147 -6.75 -3.11 -11.97
N LEU A 148 -7.66 -3.20 -11.02
CA LEU A 148 -7.35 -3.47 -9.61
C LEU A 148 -6.70 -4.84 -9.40
N ALA A 149 -7.22 -5.87 -10.06
CA ALA A 149 -6.65 -7.20 -10.04
C ALA A 149 -5.26 -7.22 -10.68
N CYS A 150 -5.05 -6.46 -11.77
CA CYS A 150 -3.73 -6.31 -12.39
C CYS A 150 -2.73 -5.66 -11.45
N ILE A 151 -3.07 -4.52 -10.84
CA ILE A 151 -2.20 -3.83 -9.87
C ILE A 151 -1.91 -4.70 -8.65
N GLY A 152 -2.94 -5.33 -8.08
CA GLY A 152 -2.77 -6.25 -6.96
C GLY A 152 -1.88 -7.44 -7.31
N PHE A 153 -2.07 -8.03 -8.50
CA PHE A 153 -1.23 -9.12 -9.00
C PHE A 153 0.23 -8.69 -9.18
N ILE A 154 0.49 -7.55 -9.80
CA ILE A 154 1.85 -7.02 -9.98
C ILE A 154 2.51 -6.79 -8.62
N TYR A 155 1.79 -6.20 -7.66
CA TYR A 155 2.30 -5.96 -6.33
C TYR A 155 2.69 -7.27 -5.63
N VAL A 156 1.81 -8.28 -5.61
CA VAL A 156 2.11 -9.54 -4.91
C VAL A 156 3.13 -10.40 -5.65
N ALA A 157 3.10 -10.44 -6.97
CA ALA A 157 4.05 -11.22 -7.76
C ALA A 157 5.47 -10.65 -7.63
N SER A 158 5.61 -9.33 -7.67
CA SER A 158 6.89 -8.67 -7.44
C SER A 158 7.34 -8.81 -5.98
N SER A 159 6.45 -8.61 -5.00
CA SER A 159 6.76 -8.81 -3.58
C SER A 159 7.23 -10.24 -3.28
N PHE A 160 6.54 -11.24 -3.83
CA PHE A 160 6.93 -12.64 -3.76
C PHE A 160 8.34 -12.81 -4.34
N ALA A 161 8.59 -12.38 -5.58
CA ALA A 161 9.91 -12.47 -6.19
C ALA A 161 11.01 -11.80 -5.35
N TYR A 162 10.75 -10.61 -4.79
CA TYR A 162 11.72 -9.90 -3.94
C TYR A 162 11.98 -10.60 -2.61
N ALA A 163 11.00 -11.29 -2.02
CA ALA A 163 11.23 -12.10 -0.83
C ALA A 163 12.22 -13.24 -1.09
N PHE A 164 12.14 -13.92 -2.24
CA PHE A 164 13.10 -14.98 -2.63
C PHE A 164 14.48 -14.42 -2.97
N LEU A 165 14.55 -13.25 -3.60
CA LEU A 165 15.82 -12.67 -4.09
C LEU A 165 16.60 -11.92 -3.02
N PHE A 166 15.90 -11.21 -2.13
CA PHE A 166 16.50 -10.24 -1.23
C PHE A 166 16.15 -10.45 0.25
N GLY A 167 15.22 -11.34 0.58
CA GLY A 167 14.73 -11.50 1.95
C GLY A 167 13.66 -10.46 2.35
N PRO A 168 13.36 -10.32 3.66
CA PRO A 168 12.25 -9.50 4.16
C PRO A 168 12.45 -7.97 4.02
N GLU A 169 13.68 -7.50 3.87
CA GLU A 169 14.06 -6.09 3.98
C GLU A 169 13.40 -5.20 2.93
N PHE A 170 13.32 -5.68 1.69
CA PHE A 170 12.97 -4.85 0.54
C PHE A 170 11.60 -5.18 -0.06
N VAL A 171 10.88 -6.15 0.49
CA VAL A 171 9.62 -6.67 -0.07
C VAL A 171 8.59 -5.55 -0.28
N ALA A 172 8.21 -4.85 0.79
CA ALA A 172 7.19 -3.80 0.73
C ALA A 172 7.65 -2.59 -0.13
N ILE A 173 8.93 -2.22 -0.05
CA ILE A 173 9.49 -1.07 -0.78
C ILE A 173 9.51 -1.35 -2.29
N LEU A 174 10.12 -2.45 -2.71
CA LEU A 174 10.28 -2.75 -4.13
C LEU A 174 8.97 -3.22 -4.76
N GLY A 175 8.15 -3.97 -4.03
CA GLY A 175 6.83 -4.40 -4.50
C GLY A 175 5.91 -3.23 -4.80
N SER A 176 5.83 -2.26 -3.88
CA SER A 176 5.05 -1.03 -4.08
C SER A 176 5.60 -0.13 -5.18
N LEU A 177 6.92 0.02 -5.27
CA LEU A 177 7.56 0.81 -6.33
C LEU A 177 7.30 0.20 -7.72
N THR A 178 7.35 -1.13 -7.83
CA THR A 178 7.00 -1.85 -9.06
C THR A 178 5.55 -1.58 -9.45
N GLY A 179 4.64 -1.66 -8.47
CA GLY A 179 3.23 -1.29 -8.68
C GLY A 179 3.04 0.16 -9.13
N LEU A 180 3.77 1.12 -8.53
CA LEU A 180 3.71 2.54 -8.91
C LEU A 180 4.19 2.80 -10.34
N ILE A 181 5.17 2.04 -10.83
CA ILE A 181 5.69 2.19 -12.20
C ILE A 181 4.67 1.69 -13.23
N VAL A 182 3.87 0.66 -12.87
CA VAL A 182 2.88 0.09 -13.79
C VAL A 182 1.53 0.81 -13.73
N ALA A 183 1.17 1.39 -12.59
CA ALA A 183 -0.09 2.11 -12.35
C ALA A 183 -0.21 3.41 -13.16
#